data_AF-A0A9E2Y460-F1
#
_entry.id   AF-A0A9E2Y460-F1
#
_cell.length_a   1.000
_cell.length_b   1.000
_cell.length_c   1.000
_cell.angle_alpha   90.00
_cell.angle_beta   90.00
_cell.angle_gamma   90.00
#
_symmetry.space_group_name_H-M   'P 1'
#
loop_
_entity.id
_entity.type
_entity.pdbx_description
1 polymer ?
#
loop_
_entity_poly.entity_id
_entity_poly.type
_entity_poly.pdbx_seq_one_letter_code
_entity_poly.pdbx_strand_id
1 'polypeptide(L)' 'MIVAQITDLHVKRKGHLLHHMINTAKSLRRCVERLNELDPRPDVIVATGDLTESGKRKEYARLR' A
#
# COMPACT_ATOMS: atom_id res chain seq x y z
N MET A 1 10.41 20.70 2.29
CA MET A 1 9.62 19.73 1.53
C MET A 1 10.10 18.34 1.88
N ILE A 2 9.22 17.47 2.38
CA ILE A 2 9.47 16.09 2.79
C ILE A 2 8.61 15.17 1.92
N VAL A 3 9.27 14.20 1.27
CA VAL A 3 8.62 13.19 0.43
C VAL A 3 8.73 11.84 1.13
N ALA A 4 7.61 11.16 1.33
CA ALA A 4 7.60 9.75 1.71
C ALA A 4 7.45 8.89 0.46
N GLN A 5 8.44 8.05 0.15
CA GLN A 5 8.37 7.11 -0.95
C GLN A 5 8.06 5.70 -0.41
N ILE A 6 7.06 5.06 -0.98
CA ILE A 6 6.72 3.64 -0.75
C ILE A 6 6.68 2.91 -2.08
N THR A 7 6.80 1.59 -2.07
CA THR A 7 6.87 0.78 -3.29
C THR A 7 6.37 -0.64 -3.02
N ASP A 8 6.13 -1.41 -4.08
CA ASP A 8 5.90 -2.86 -4.02
C ASP A 8 4.78 -3.25 -3.05
N LEU A 9 3.60 -2.65 -3.26
CA LEU A 9 2.46 -2.80 -2.35
C LEU A 9 1.80 -4.19 -2.48
N HIS A 10 1.84 -4.79 -3.67
CA HIS A 10 1.29 -6.09 -4.01
C HIS A 10 -0.11 -6.33 -3.42
N VAL A 11 -1.01 -5.33 -3.54
CA VAL A 11 -2.37 -5.46 -3.01
C VAL A 11 -3.11 -6.58 -3.74
N LYS A 12 -3.61 -7.55 -2.97
CA LYS A 12 -4.46 -8.65 -3.43
C LYS A 12 -5.94 -8.31 -3.24
N ARG A 13 -6.83 -9.05 -3.90
CA ARG A 13 -8.29 -8.94 -3.64
C ARG A 13 -8.65 -9.34 -2.20
N LYS A 14 -9.80 -8.87 -1.70
CA LYS A 14 -10.29 -9.19 -0.34
C LYS A 14 -10.32 -10.71 -0.11
N GLY A 15 -9.88 -11.15 1.07
CA GLY A 15 -9.79 -12.57 1.44
C GLY A 15 -8.56 -13.30 0.92
N HIS A 16 -7.68 -12.65 0.14
CA HIS A 16 -6.46 -13.27 -0.37
C HIS A 16 -5.21 -12.73 0.31
N LEU A 17 -4.26 -13.64 0.53
CA LEU A 17 -2.93 -13.37 1.04
C LEU A 17 -1.91 -13.51 -0.09
N LEU A 18 -0.86 -12.69 -0.05
CA LEU A 18 0.32 -12.86 -0.89
C LEU A 18 1.07 -14.11 -0.41
N HIS A 19 1.43 -14.99 -1.36
CA HIS A 19 2.01 -16.31 -1.09
C HIS A 19 1.28 -17.12 -0.01
N HIS A 20 -0.05 -16.96 0.10
CA HIS A 20 -0.88 -17.60 1.14
C HIS A 20 -0.50 -17.27 2.59
N MET A 21 0.34 -16.27 2.83
CA MET A 21 0.89 -15.95 4.15
C MET A 21 0.69 -14.48 4.55
N ILE A 22 0.88 -13.54 3.62
CA ILE A 22 0.99 -12.11 3.94
C ILE A 22 -0.27 -11.36 3.55
N ASN A 23 -0.88 -10.65 4.50
CA ASN A 23 -1.99 -9.74 4.20
C ASN A 23 -1.43 -8.35 3.82
N THR A 24 -1.02 -8.20 2.56
CA THR A 24 -0.38 -6.97 2.05
C THR A 24 -1.22 -5.72 2.26
N ALA A 25 -2.55 -5.81 2.09
CA ALA A 25 -3.43 -4.67 2.34
C ALA A 25 -3.49 -4.25 3.82
N LYS A 26 -3.36 -5.21 4.77
CA LYS A 26 -3.26 -4.87 6.20
C LYS A 26 -1.93 -4.18 6.49
N SER A 27 -0.84 -4.67 5.90
CA SER A 27 0.48 -4.04 6.02
C SER A 27 0.49 -2.62 5.44
N LEU A 28 -0.09 -2.43 4.24
CA LEU A 28 -0.23 -1.13 3.61
C LEU A 28 -1.03 -0.16 4.47
N ARG A 29 -2.16 -0.61 5.04
CA ARG A 29 -2.96 0.23 5.94
C ARG A 29 -2.12 0.74 7.12
N ARG A 30 -1.38 -0.15 7.79
CA ARG A 30 -0.48 0.22 8.89
C ARG A 30 0.62 1.18 8.46
N CYS A 31 1.17 1.00 7.26
CA CYS A 31 2.16 1.92 6.69
C CYS A 31 1.56 3.32 6.51
N VAL A 32 0.38 3.43 5.90
CA VAL A 32 -0.32 4.70 5.70
C VAL A 32 -0.69 5.36 7.04
N GLU A 33 -1.19 4.59 8.00
CA GLU A 33 -1.46 5.08 9.37
C GLU A 33 -0.19 5.68 9.98
N ARG A 34 0.94 4.96 9.92
CA ARG A 34 2.20 5.45 10.45
C ARG A 34 2.72 6.70 9.76
N LEU A 35 2.60 6.78 8.43
CA LEU A 35 3.00 7.96 7.66
C LEU A 35 2.15 9.19 8.01
N ASN A 36 0.87 8.99 8.32
CA ASN A 36 -0.03 10.08 8.73
C ASN A 36 0.28 10.61 10.15
N GLU A 37 0.94 9.82 11.00
CA GLU A 37 1.34 10.19 12.36
C GLU A 37 2.72 10.86 12.46
N LEU A 38 3.47 10.94 11.36
CA LEU A 38 4.79 11.56 11.37
C LEU A 38 4.68 13.06 11.68
N ASP A 39 5.59 13.55 12.52
CA ASP A 39 5.79 14.96 12.81
C ASP A 39 7.29 15.29 12.61
N PRO A 40 7.65 16.08 11.58
CA PRO A 40 6.77 16.70 10.59
C PRO A 40 6.12 15.68 9.64
N ARG A 41 4.89 15.99 9.20
CA ARG A 41 4.15 15.19 8.21
C ARG A 41 4.76 15.34 6.81
N PRO A 42 4.87 14.27 5.99
CA PRO A 42 5.28 14.39 4.59
C PRO A 42 4.34 15.27 3.78
N ASP A 43 4.88 16.08 2.87
CA ASP A 43 4.10 16.91 1.95
C ASP A 43 3.44 16.07 0.84
N VAL A 44 4.08 14.97 0.46
CA VAL A 44 3.57 14.03 -0.55
C VAL A 44 4.04 12.61 -0.24
N ILE A 45 3.18 11.65 -0.59
CA ILE A 45 3.51 10.23 -0.60
C ILE A 45 3.55 9.77 -2.06
N VAL A 46 4.65 9.14 -2.47
CA VAL A 46 4.82 8.60 -3.82
C VAL A 46 4.89 7.07 -3.74
N ALA A 47 4.00 6.38 -4.45
CA ALA A 47 4.03 4.93 -4.61
C ALA A 47 4.58 4.55 -5.99
N THR A 48 5.75 3.90 -6.05
CA THR A 48 6.56 3.83 -7.29
C THR A 48 6.39 2.58 -8.16
N GLY A 49 5.51 1.65 -7.84
CA GLY A 49 5.33 0.44 -8.66
C GLY A 49 4.65 -0.69 -7.91
N ASP A 50 4.30 -1.75 -8.64
CA ASP A 50 3.73 -3.00 -8.12
C ASP A 50 2.61 -2.77 -7.09
N LEU A 51 1.74 -1.83 -7.44
CA LEU A 51 0.63 -1.38 -6.58
C LEU A 51 -0.34 -2.52 -6.26
N THR A 52 -0.52 -3.42 -7.22
CA THR A 52 -1.36 -4.62 -7.09
C THR A 52 -0.57 -5.82 -7.59
N GLU A 53 -0.85 -7.00 -7.04
CA GLU A 53 -0.12 -8.22 -7.43
C GLU A 53 -0.32 -8.63 -8.88
N SER A 54 -1.55 -8.56 -9.40
CA SER A 54 -1.90 -9.15 -10.70
C SER A 54 -2.55 -8.17 -11.67
N GLY A 55 -2.55 -6.87 -11.35
CA GLY A 55 -3.12 -5.83 -12.20
C GLY A 55 -4.65 -5.91 -12.36
N LYS A 56 -5.35 -6.74 -11.57
CA LYS A 56 -6.78 -7.00 -11.77
C LYS A 56 -7.62 -5.85 -11.23
N ARG A 57 -8.74 -5.54 -11.90
CA ARG A 57 -9.70 -4.50 -11.47
C ARG A 57 -10.15 -4.64 -10.01
N LYS A 58 -10.35 -5.88 -9.53
CA LYS A 58 -10.75 -6.15 -8.14
C LYS A 58 -9.67 -5.81 -7.10
N GLU A 59 -8.40 -5.81 -7.50
CA GLU A 59 -7.27 -5.44 -6.64
C GLU A 59 -7.14 -3.93 -6.57
N TYR A 60 -7.21 -3.24 -7.71
CA TYR A 60 -7.27 -1.78 -7.75
C TYR A 60 -8.50 -1.22 -7.03
N ALA A 61 -9.64 -1.89 -7.11
CA ALA A 61 -10.84 -1.50 -6.35
C ALA A 61 -10.65 -1.62 -4.82
N ARG A 62 -9.69 -2.43 -4.35
CA ARG A 62 -9.32 -2.52 -2.94
C ARG A 62 -8.23 -1.52 -2.54
N LEU A 63 -7.37 -1.15 -3.48
CA LEU A 63 -6.30 -0.18 -3.27
C LEU A 63 -6.83 1.25 -3.18
N ARG A 64 -7.90 1.57 -3.93
CA ARG A 64 -8.66 2.83 -3.83
C ARG A 64 -9.36 2.94 -2.48
#